data_AF-A0A0A9Z373-F1
#
_entry.id   AF-A0A0A9Z373-F1
#
_cell.length_a   1.000
_cell.length_b   1.000
_cell.length_c   1.000
_cell.angle_alpha   90.00
_cell.angle_beta   90.00
_cell.angle_gamma   90.00
#
_symmetry.space_group_name_H-M   'P 1'
#
loop_
_entity.id
_entity.type
_entity.pdbx_description
1 polymer ?
#
loop_
_entity_poly.entity_id
_entity_poly.type
_entity_poly.pdbx_seq_one_letter_code
_entity_poly.pdbx_strand_id
1 'polypeptide(L)'
;MLLISLLLLPACSSRGGLSESTSLAVLFVACIMSGISTCILQSSCFAFFGTLPTLYVLGFVFGSGLSGPINSILRIIIAESLPSSFNGVKTGATIFFTIGMLLMFITVVIAFSLQYNHIVV
;
A
#
# COMPACT_ATOMS: atom_id res chain seq x y z
N MET A 1 8.53 -4.77 0.08
CA MET A 1 9.41 -3.61 -0.23
C MET A 1 8.77 -2.24 0.08
N LEU A 2 7.45 -2.16 0.32
CA LEU A 2 6.78 -0.98 0.89
C LEU A 2 7.27 -0.63 2.32
N LEU A 3 7.60 -1.63 3.13
CA LEU A 3 7.94 -1.50 4.56
C LEU A 3 9.14 -0.56 4.86
N ILE A 4 10.19 -0.57 4.03
CA ILE A 4 11.39 0.26 4.25
C ILE A 4 11.10 1.75 3.96
N SER A 5 10.48 2.06 2.80
CA SER A 5 10.16 3.45 2.40
C SER A 5 9.11 4.11 3.30
N LEU A 6 8.28 3.28 3.92
CA LEU A 6 7.09 3.65 4.70
C LEU A 6 7.39 3.75 6.19
N LEU A 7 8.45 3.09 6.66
CA LEU A 7 9.08 3.33 7.97
C LEU A 7 9.97 4.58 7.96
N LEU A 8 10.55 4.94 6.80
CA LEU A 8 11.40 6.11 6.63
C LEU A 8 10.64 7.45 6.82
N LEU A 9 9.37 7.54 6.41
CA LEU A 9 8.56 8.75 6.63
C LEU A 9 8.36 9.10 8.13
N PRO A 10 7.89 8.17 8.99
CA PRO A 10 7.78 8.43 10.42
C PRO A 10 9.15 8.47 11.12
N ALA A 11 10.18 7.76 10.63
CA ALA A 11 11.54 7.81 11.18
C ALA A 11 12.23 9.17 10.92
N CYS A 12 12.08 9.75 9.73
CA CYS A 12 12.56 11.11 9.43
C CYS A 12 11.79 12.17 10.23
N SER A 13 10.48 11.99 10.44
CA SER A 13 9.68 12.88 11.30
C SER A 13 9.98 12.72 12.79
N SER A 14 10.64 11.63 13.22
CA SER A 14 10.95 11.37 14.63
C SER A 14 12.29 11.95 15.10
N ARG A 15 13.14 12.44 14.19
CA ARG A 15 14.43 13.06 14.54
C ARG A 15 14.28 14.58 14.36
N GLY A 16 13.89 15.28 15.41
CA GLY A 16 13.64 16.72 15.44
C GLY A 16 14.87 17.58 15.15
N GLY A 17 15.32 17.59 13.89
CA GLY A 17 16.46 18.38 13.44
C GLY A 17 17.02 18.06 12.06
N LEU A 18 16.29 17.34 11.18
CA LEU A 18 16.79 17.07 9.82
C LEU A 18 16.20 18.07 8.81
N SER A 19 17.11 18.74 8.10
CA SER A 19 16.86 19.69 7.02
C SER A 19 15.76 19.22 6.05
N GLU A 20 14.82 20.11 5.72
CA GLU A 20 13.68 19.87 4.84
C GLU A 20 14.07 19.19 3.51
N SER A 21 15.27 19.49 2.99
CA SER A 21 15.82 18.86 1.78
C SER A 21 16.01 17.35 1.91
N THR A 22 16.38 16.85 3.10
CA THR A 22 16.64 15.41 3.28
C THR A 22 15.34 14.61 3.30
N SER A 23 14.31 15.12 3.98
CA SER A 23 12.98 14.50 4.02
C SER A 23 12.35 14.44 2.62
N LEU A 24 12.52 15.50 1.84
CA LEU A 24 12.02 15.58 0.47
C LEU A 24 12.75 14.60 -0.45
N ALA A 25 14.09 14.51 -0.37
CA ALA A 25 14.87 13.54 -1.14
C ALA A 25 14.48 12.08 -0.85
N VAL A 26 14.29 11.73 0.43
CA VAL A 26 13.84 10.38 0.84
C VAL A 26 12.45 10.07 0.29
N LEU A 27 11.54 11.05 0.30
CA LEU A 27 10.19 10.89 -0.25
C LEU A 27 10.21 10.62 -1.76
N PHE A 28 11.06 11.32 -2.52
CA PHE A 28 11.21 11.08 -3.96
C PHE A 28 11.72 9.67 -4.26
N VAL A 29 12.76 9.22 -3.56
CA VAL A 29 13.30 7.86 -3.74
C VAL A 29 12.25 6.81 -3.37
N ALA A 30 11.52 7.01 -2.28
CA ALA A 30 10.42 6.15 -1.86
C ALA A 30 9.32 6.06 -2.92
N CYS A 31 8.95 7.19 -3.53
CA CYS A 31 7.90 7.27 -4.54
C CYS A 31 8.30 6.53 -5.83
N ILE A 32 9.53 6.74 -6.32
CA ILE A 32 10.06 6.06 -7.50
C ILE A 32 10.08 4.54 -7.28
N MET A 33 10.58 4.09 -6.12
CA MET A 33 10.68 2.67 -5.82
C MET A 33 9.30 2.01 -5.64
N SER A 34 8.34 2.74 -5.04
CA SER A 34 6.95 2.29 -4.95
C SER A 34 6.28 2.17 -6.33
N GLY A 35 6.56 3.11 -7.23
CA GLY A 35 6.08 3.08 -8.62
C GLY A 35 6.57 1.84 -9.36
N ILE A 36 7.88 1.60 -9.35
CA ILE A 36 8.51 0.44 -10.02
C ILE A 36 7.91 -0.88 -9.48
N SER A 37 7.82 -1.01 -8.15
CA SER A 37 7.27 -2.22 -7.53
C SER A 37 5.83 -2.47 -7.94
N THR A 38 5.01 -1.43 -8.03
CA THR A 38 3.58 -1.55 -8.38
C THR A 38 3.43 -1.94 -9.85
N CYS A 39 4.24 -1.37 -10.74
CA CYS A 39 4.26 -1.74 -12.15
C CYS A 39 4.63 -3.21 -12.36
N ILE A 40 5.67 -3.70 -11.68
CA ILE A 40 6.10 -5.11 -11.78
C ILE A 40 5.03 -6.07 -11.25
N LEU A 41 4.40 -5.74 -10.11
CA LEU A 41 3.31 -6.53 -9.55
C LEU A 41 2.11 -6.58 -10.49
N GLN A 42 1.71 -5.44 -11.02
CA GLN A 42 0.56 -5.34 -11.90
C GLN A 42 0.81 -6.08 -13.22
N SER A 43 1.98 -5.93 -13.85
CA SER A 43 2.30 -6.64 -15.09
C SER A 43 2.36 -8.16 -14.89
N SER A 44 2.92 -8.61 -13.77
CA SER A 44 2.97 -10.03 -13.42
C SER A 44 1.57 -10.61 -13.16
N CYS A 45 0.71 -9.89 -12.44
CA CYS A 45 -0.68 -10.31 -12.24
C CYS A 45 -1.45 -10.39 -13.56
N PHE A 46 -1.33 -9.40 -14.44
CA PHE A 46 -1.98 -9.45 -15.76
C PHE A 46 -1.47 -10.61 -16.62
N ALA A 47 -0.17 -10.91 -16.59
CA ALA A 47 0.38 -12.07 -17.28
C ALA A 47 -0.17 -13.39 -16.72
N PHE A 48 -0.29 -13.50 -15.39
CA PHE A 48 -0.84 -14.69 -14.73
C PHE A 48 -2.33 -14.87 -15.06
N PHE A 49 -3.15 -13.84 -14.86
CA PHE A 49 -4.58 -13.89 -15.13
C PHE A 49 -4.92 -13.98 -16.62
N GLY A 50 -4.02 -13.56 -17.52
CA GLY A 50 -4.19 -13.74 -18.97
C GLY A 50 -4.21 -15.21 -19.41
N THR A 51 -3.70 -16.13 -18.59
CA THR A 51 -3.78 -17.57 -18.84
C THR A 51 -5.05 -18.23 -18.26
N LEU A 52 -5.83 -17.48 -17.47
CA LEU A 52 -7.07 -17.92 -16.85
C LEU A 52 -8.31 -17.33 -17.57
N PRO A 53 -9.53 -17.88 -17.35
CA PRO A 53 -10.75 -17.31 -17.89
C PRO A 53 -10.92 -15.83 -17.56
N THR A 54 -11.52 -15.06 -18.48
CA THR A 54 -11.69 -13.60 -18.39
C THR A 54 -12.35 -13.10 -17.10
N LEU A 55 -13.12 -13.95 -16.41
CA LEU A 55 -13.75 -13.59 -15.14
C LEU A 55 -12.75 -13.27 -14.02
N TYR A 56 -11.58 -13.92 -14.00
CA TYR A 56 -10.56 -13.67 -12.98
C TYR A 56 -9.87 -12.31 -13.18
N VAL A 57 -9.59 -11.94 -14.43
CA VAL A 57 -9.06 -10.61 -14.79
C VAL A 57 -10.06 -9.52 -14.39
N LEU A 58 -11.35 -9.74 -14.64
CA LEU A 58 -12.41 -8.78 -14.33
C LEU A 58 -12.54 -8.56 -12.82
N GLY A 59 -12.45 -9.61 -12.01
CA GLY A 59 -12.41 -9.52 -10.55
C GLY A 59 -11.20 -8.70 -10.05
N PHE A 60 -10.02 -8.90 -10.63
CA PHE A 60 -8.82 -8.14 -10.29
C PHE A 60 -8.96 -6.64 -10.62
N VAL A 61 -9.47 -6.31 -11.80
CA VAL A 61 -9.70 -4.93 -12.23
C VAL A 61 -10.76 -4.25 -11.37
N PHE A 62 -11.84 -4.96 -11.04
CA PHE A 62 -12.89 -4.46 -10.16
C PHE A 62 -12.38 -4.16 -8.75
N GLY A 63 -11.57 -5.07 -8.18
CA GLY A 63 -10.92 -4.86 -6.88
C GLY A 63 -9.97 -3.65 -6.88
N SER A 64 -9.23 -3.46 -7.97
CA SER A 64 -8.37 -2.28 -8.15
C SER A 64 -9.18 -0.97 -8.15
N GLY A 65 -10.33 -0.95 -8.83
CA GLY A 65 -11.24 0.20 -8.82
C GLY A 65 -11.85 0.50 -7.44
N LEU A 66 -12.17 -0.53 -6.66
CA LEU A 66 -12.70 -0.41 -5.30
C LEU A 66 -11.70 0.14 -4.28
N SER A 67 -10.39 -0.04 -4.51
CA SER A 67 -9.35 0.42 -3.57
C SER A 67 -9.33 1.94 -3.36
N GLY A 68 -9.72 2.72 -4.39
CA GLY A 68 -9.78 4.18 -4.36
C GLY A 68 -10.76 4.73 -3.32
N PRO A 69 -12.07 4.42 -3.40
CA PRO A 69 -13.05 4.90 -2.44
C PRO A 69 -12.77 4.40 -1.01
N ILE A 70 -12.31 3.15 -0.83
CA ILE A 70 -11.95 2.61 0.49
C ILE A 70 -10.84 3.45 1.13
N ASN A 71 -9.79 3.79 0.38
CA ASN A 71 -8.70 4.64 0.86
C ASN A 71 -9.17 6.07 1.17
N SER A 72 -10.13 6.60 0.40
CA SER A 72 -10.68 7.93 0.62
C SER A 72 -11.47 7.99 1.94
N ILE A 73 -12.34 7.01 2.18
CA ILE A 73 -13.12 6.89 3.43
C ILE A 73 -12.18 6.76 4.62
N LEU A 74 -11.14 5.92 4.51
CA LEU A 74 -10.18 5.75 5.58
C LEU A 74 -9.42 7.04 5.91
N ARG A 75 -9.07 7.84 4.90
CA ARG A 75 -8.44 9.16 5.09
C ARG A 75 -9.37 10.15 5.79
N ILE A 76 -10.67 10.15 5.46
CA ILE A 76 -11.66 11.02 6.12
C ILE A 76 -11.79 10.65 7.60
N ILE A 77 -11.90 9.36 7.93
CA ILE A 77 -12.01 8.88 9.32
C ILE A 77 -10.79 9.30 10.14
N ILE A 78 -9.60 9.20 9.56
CA ILE A 78 -8.34 9.58 10.21
C ILE A 78 -8.24 11.11 10.38
N ALA A 79 -8.72 11.88 9.41
CA ALA A 79 -8.73 13.34 9.50
C ALA A 79 -9.68 13.85 10.59
N GLU A 80 -10.83 13.20 10.78
CA GLU A 80 -11.81 13.55 11.83
C GLU A 80 -11.38 13.06 13.23
N SER A 81 -10.71 11.91 13.32
CA SER A 81 -10.38 11.29 14.60
C SER A 81 -9.18 11.93 15.32
N LEU A 82 -8.41 12.82 14.67
CA LEU A 82 -7.20 13.40 15.26
C LEU A 82 -7.25 14.94 15.30
N PRO A 83 -6.90 15.56 16.44
CA PRO A 83 -6.81 17.01 16.53
C PRO A 83 -5.74 17.54 15.57
N SER A 84 -5.95 18.74 15.03
CA SER A 84 -5.15 19.45 14.01
C SER A 84 -3.72 19.85 14.44
N SER A 85 -3.09 19.09 15.34
CA SER A 85 -1.69 19.22 15.74
C SER A 85 -0.77 18.31 14.92
N PHE A 86 0.49 18.72 14.75
CA PHE A 86 1.55 17.96 14.05
C PHE A 86 1.69 16.50 14.53
N ASN A 87 1.47 16.25 15.82
CA ASN A 87 1.51 14.90 16.39
C ASN A 87 0.33 14.03 15.96
N GLY A 88 -0.82 14.66 15.66
CA GLY A 88 -2.01 14.01 15.14
C GLY A 88 -1.78 13.47 13.72
N VAL A 89 -1.25 14.28 12.82
CA VAL A 89 -0.96 13.85 11.44
C VAL A 89 0.00 12.65 11.41
N LYS A 90 1.02 12.64 12.27
CA LYS A 90 1.97 11.52 12.38
C LYS A 90 1.32 10.23 12.84
N THR A 91 0.44 10.31 13.84
CA THR A 91 -0.29 9.15 14.37
C THR A 91 -1.28 8.62 13.33
N GLY A 92 -2.00 9.51 12.64
CA GLY A 92 -2.92 9.16 11.57
C GLY A 92 -2.24 8.46 10.39
N ALA A 93 -1.09 8.95 9.95
CA ALA A 93 -0.30 8.29 8.91
C ALA A 93 0.14 6.87 9.32
N THR A 94 0.53 6.69 10.58
CA THR A 94 0.96 5.38 11.11
C THR A 94 -0.20 4.37 11.11
N ILE A 95 -1.41 4.81 11.48
CA ILE A 95 -2.61 3.96 11.47
C ILE A 95 -2.99 3.56 10.04
N PHE A 96 -3.03 4.52 9.12
CA PHE A 96 -3.31 4.26 7.70
C PHE A 96 -2.36 3.20 7.13
N PHE A 97 -1.08 3.35 7.43
CA PHE A 97 -0.04 2.45 6.96
C PHE A 97 -0.11 1.06 7.58
N THR A 98 -0.46 0.95 8.86
CA THR A 98 -0.64 -0.34 9.53
C THR A 98 -1.79 -1.13 8.91
N ILE A 99 -2.90 -0.45 8.58
CA ILE A 99 -4.05 -1.07 7.92
C ILE A 99 -3.66 -1.54 6.50
N GLY A 100 -2.95 -0.71 5.74
CA GLY A 100 -2.45 -1.09 4.41
C GLY A 100 -1.50 -2.30 4.44
N MET A 101 -0.64 -2.37 5.46
CA MET A 101 0.26 -3.52 5.68
C MET A 101 -0.50 -4.81 6.00
N LEU A 102 -1.55 -4.73 6.83
CA LEU A 102 -2.41 -5.88 7.12
C LEU A 102 -3.11 -6.39 5.86
N LEU A 103 -3.64 -5.49 5.04
CA LEU A 103 -4.31 -5.85 3.78
C LEU A 103 -3.35 -6.53 2.78
N MET A 104 -2.12 -6.01 2.68
CA MET A 104 -1.05 -6.62 1.89
C MET A 104 -0.69 -8.02 2.41
N PHE A 105 -0.59 -8.19 3.73
CA PHE A 105 -0.30 -9.48 4.34
C PHE A 105 -1.40 -10.51 4.05
N ILE A 106 -2.67 -10.12 4.19
CA ILE A 106 -3.82 -10.97 3.86
C ILE A 106 -3.77 -11.40 2.39
N THR A 107 -3.46 -10.48 1.47
CA THR A 107 -3.33 -10.80 0.04
C THR A 107 -2.26 -11.85 -0.21
N VAL A 108 -1.09 -11.76 0.44
CA VAL A 108 -0.01 -12.74 0.32
C VAL A 108 -0.45 -14.10 0.86
N VAL A 109 -1.13 -14.13 2.01
CA VAL A 109 -1.65 -15.37 2.61
C VAL A 109 -2.67 -16.05 1.69
N ILE A 110 -3.57 -15.29 1.09
CA ILE A 110 -4.55 -15.82 0.13
C ILE A 110 -3.84 -16.37 -1.12
N ALA A 111 -2.87 -15.65 -1.67
CA ALA A 111 -2.09 -16.10 -2.82
C ALA A 111 -1.32 -17.39 -2.53
N PHE A 112 -0.74 -17.51 -1.33
CA PHE A 112 -0.04 -18.71 -0.89
C PHE A 112 -1.00 -19.88 -0.66
N SER A 113 -2.20 -19.60 -0.14
CA SER A 113 -3.24 -20.61 0.07
C SER A 113 -3.77 -21.15 -1.25
N LEU A 114 -3.77 -20.33 -2.31
CA LEU A 114 -4.15 -20.76 -3.66
C LEU A 114 -3.18 -21.83 -4.20
N GLN A 115 -1.87 -21.72 -3.90
CA GLN A 115 -0.89 -22.74 -4.30
C GLN A 115 -1.13 -24.11 -3.66
N TYR A 116 -1.79 -24.15 -2.50
CA TYR A 116 -2.14 -25.40 -1.82
C TYR A 116 -3.48 -26.00 -2.28
N ASN A 117 -4.36 -25.21 -2.89
CA ASN A 117 -5.65 -25.69 -3.36
C ASN A 117 -5.53 -26.23 -4.80
N HIS A 118 -5.17 -27.51 -4.92
CA HIS A 118 -4.96 -28.25 -6.18
C HIS A 118 -6.26 -28.55 -6.98
N ILE A 119 -7.26 -27.67 -6.95
CA ILE A 119 -8.62 -27.96 -7.47
C ILE A 119 -8.97 -27.14 -8.74
N VAL A 120 -8.02 -26.44 -9.34
CA VAL A 120 -8.24 -25.82 -10.67
C VAL A 120 -7.01 -26.04 -11.56
N VAL A 121 -6.76 -27.29 -11.92
CA VAL A 121 -6.12 -27.68 -13.18
C VAL A 121 -7.05 -28.67 -13.85
#